data_AF-A0AAJ1RS91-F1
#
_entry.id   AF-A0AAJ1RS91-F1
#
_cell.length_a   1.000
_cell.length_b   1.000
_cell.length_c   1.000
_cell.angle_alpha   90.00
_cell.angle_beta   90.00
_cell.angle_gamma   90.00
#
_symmetry.space_group_name_H-M   'P 1'
#
loop_
_entity.id
_entity.type
_entity.pdbx_description
1 polymer ?
#
loop_
_entity_poly.entity_id
_entity_poly.type
_entity_poly.pdbx_seq_one_letter_code
_entity_poly.pdbx_strand_id
1 'polypeptide(L)'
;EAALFLGSSPIRQYVEGWDLDFLIRTTVEGVTLARREDLQVMYVTEDTTRARPEALRAVYTVAIEAGARRICLADTVGHATPWGVRALVKFAR
;
A
#
# COMPACT_ATOMS: atom_id res chain seq x y z
N GLU A 1 -4.01 -14.70 8.82
CA GLU A 1 -4.02 -13.38 8.15
C GLU A 1 -2.86 -13.33 7.19
N ALA A 2 -3.06 -12.78 5.99
CA ALA A 2 -2.02 -12.54 5.00
C ALA A 2 -1.62 -11.06 5.01
N ALA A 3 -0.31 -10.80 5.01
CA ALA A 3 0.23 -9.48 4.74
C ALA A 3 0.58 -9.41 3.25
N LEU A 4 -0.21 -8.66 2.48
CA LEU A 4 0.05 -8.44 1.06
C LEU A 4 0.76 -7.11 0.90
N PHE A 5 1.94 -7.12 0.27
CA PHE A 5 2.73 -5.91 0.08
C PHE A 5 2.98 -5.61 -1.38
N LEU A 6 3.07 -4.32 -1.71
CA LEU A 6 3.41 -3.85 -3.05
C LEU A 6 4.25 -2.57 -2.97
N GLY A 7 5.30 -2.49 -3.81
CA GLY A 7 6.13 -1.29 -3.95
C GLY A 7 5.33 -0.12 -4.49
N SER A 8 5.29 0.99 -3.75
CA SER A 8 4.41 2.13 -4.07
C SER A 8 5.13 3.41 -4.45
N SER A 9 6.43 3.53 -4.12
CA SER A 9 7.19 4.75 -4.38
C SER A 9 7.64 4.90 -5.83
N PRO A 10 7.89 6.13 -6.31
CA PRO A 10 8.33 6.36 -7.69
C PRO A 10 9.59 5.59 -8.07
N ILE A 11 10.52 5.35 -7.13
CA ILE A 11 11.73 4.58 -7.42
C ILE A 11 11.44 3.09 -7.58
N ARG A 12 10.52 2.51 -6.79
CA ARG A 12 10.08 1.12 -6.97
C ARG A 12 9.33 0.97 -8.29
N GLN A 13 8.41 1.89 -8.59
CA GLN A 13 7.73 1.93 -9.89
C GLN A 13 8.71 1.99 -11.07
N TYR A 14 9.74 2.84 -10.99
CA TYR A 14 10.77 2.93 -12.03
C TYR A 14 11.57 1.63 -12.19
N VAL A 15 12.04 1.04 -11.09
CA VAL A 15 12.85 -0.19 -11.11
C VAL A 15 12.06 -1.37 -11.67
N GLU A 16 10.79 -1.51 -11.28
CA GLU A 16 9.96 -2.64 -11.67
C GLU A 16 9.20 -2.41 -12.99
N GLY A 17 9.25 -1.19 -13.54
CA GLY A 17 8.51 -0.81 -14.74
C GLY A 17 6.99 -0.78 -14.54
N TRP A 18 6.53 -0.43 -13.34
CA TRP A 18 5.12 -0.40 -12.98
C TRP A 18 4.55 1.01 -13.02
N ASP A 19 3.38 1.15 -13.64
CA ASP A 19 2.56 2.36 -13.57
C ASP A 19 1.49 2.23 -12.48
N LEU A 20 0.72 3.31 -12.27
CA LEU A 20 -0.33 3.34 -11.26
C LEU A 20 -1.45 2.32 -11.56
N ASP A 21 -1.78 2.11 -12.82
CA ASP A 21 -2.83 1.17 -13.24
C ASP A 21 -2.42 -0.28 -12.92
N PHE A 22 -1.15 -0.63 -13.14
CA PHE A 22 -0.59 -1.90 -12.69
C PHE A 22 -0.73 -2.04 -11.18
N LEU A 23 -0.33 -1.04 -10.39
CA LEU A 23 -0.43 -1.11 -8.93
C LEU A 23 -1.87 -1.35 -8.47
N ILE A 24 -2.83 -0.61 -9.05
CA ILE A 24 -4.26 -0.75 -8.74
C ILE A 24 -4.76 -2.16 -9.07
N ARG A 25 -4.49 -2.64 -10.28
CA ARG A 25 -4.94 -3.96 -10.74
C ARG A 25 -4.36 -5.08 -9.89
N THR A 26 -3.06 -5.07 -9.66
CA THR A 26 -2.37 -6.07 -8.82
C THR A 26 -2.88 -6.05 -7.38
N THR A 27 -3.17 -4.86 -6.83
CA THR A 27 -3.79 -4.71 -5.51
C THR A 27 -5.13 -5.44 -5.46
N VAL A 28 -6.04 -5.14 -6.39
CA VAL A 28 -7.38 -5.73 -6.42
C VAL A 28 -7.31 -7.25 -6.62
N GLU A 29 -6.51 -7.72 -7.57
CA GLU A 29 -6.32 -9.15 -7.85
C GLU A 29 -5.80 -9.89 -6.61
N GLY A 30 -4.74 -9.38 -5.97
CA GLY A 30 -4.13 -10.01 -4.81
C GLY A 30 -5.04 -10.05 -3.58
N VAL A 31 -5.71 -8.94 -3.27
CA VAL A 31 -6.63 -8.87 -2.13
C VAL A 31 -7.85 -9.77 -2.37
N THR A 32 -8.44 -9.72 -3.57
CA THR A 32 -9.60 -10.56 -3.93
C THR A 32 -9.27 -12.04 -3.84
N LEU A 33 -8.10 -12.44 -4.34
CA LEU A 33 -7.62 -13.81 -4.22
C LEU A 33 -7.52 -14.24 -2.75
N ALA A 34 -6.84 -13.45 -1.91
CA ALA A 34 -6.70 -13.79 -0.50
C ALA A 34 -8.06 -13.88 0.22
N ARG A 35 -9.00 -12.98 -0.09
CA ARG A 35 -10.36 -13.03 0.46
C ARG A 35 -11.15 -14.25 0.00
N ARG A 36 -10.97 -14.71 -1.24
CA ARG A 36 -11.60 -15.93 -1.76
C ARG A 36 -11.10 -17.19 -1.04
N GLU A 37 -9.83 -17.21 -0.65
CA GLU A 37 -9.24 -18.28 0.17
C GLU A 37 -9.51 -18.10 1.69
N ASP A 38 -10.50 -17.28 2.05
CA ASP A 38 -10.93 -16.95 3.42
C ASP A 38 -9.84 -16.35 4.33
N LEU A 39 -8.80 -15.73 3.74
CA LEU A 39 -7.76 -15.07 4.52
C LEU A 39 -8.15 -13.62 4.83
N GLN A 40 -7.98 -13.21 6.09
CA GLN A 40 -7.96 -11.79 6.45
C GLN A 40 -6.73 -11.13 5.83
N VAL A 41 -6.87 -9.88 5.37
CA VAL A 41 -5.80 -9.15 4.67
C VAL A 41 -5.38 -7.88 5.42
N MET A 42 -4.08 -7.77 5.65
CA MET A 42 -3.40 -6.51 5.92
C MET A 42 -2.66 -6.07 4.66
N TYR A 43 -3.06 -4.93 4.10
CA TYR A 43 -2.44 -4.39 2.89
C TYR A 43 -1.31 -3.42 3.23
N VAL A 44 -0.13 -3.65 2.67
CA VAL A 44 1.10 -2.92 2.99
C VAL A 44 1.59 -2.22 1.72
N THR A 45 1.75 -0.90 1.77
CA THR A 45 2.52 -0.22 0.71
C THR A 45 3.99 -0.20 1.11
N GLU A 46 4.81 -0.99 0.44
CA GLU A 46 6.26 -0.89 0.63
C GLU A 46 6.70 0.52 0.23
N ASP A 47 7.62 1.07 1.03
CA ASP A 47 8.22 2.38 0.84
C ASP A 47 7.22 3.54 0.94
N THR A 48 6.24 3.42 1.84
CA THR A 48 5.14 4.37 2.02
C THR A 48 5.65 5.79 2.22
N THR A 49 6.68 5.98 3.05
CA THR A 49 7.20 7.30 3.43
C THR A 49 7.81 8.08 2.27
N ARG A 50 8.09 7.42 1.13
CA ARG A 50 8.63 8.04 -0.09
C ARG A 50 7.68 7.93 -1.28
N ALA A 51 6.46 7.45 -1.08
CA ALA A 51 5.45 7.33 -2.12
C ALA A 51 4.69 8.65 -2.33
N ARG A 52 4.15 8.82 -3.54
CA ARG A 52 3.29 9.97 -3.86
C ARG A 52 1.94 9.82 -3.15
N PRO A 53 1.42 10.85 -2.46
CA PRO A 53 0.13 10.77 -1.76
C PRO A 53 -1.03 10.32 -2.66
N GLU A 54 -1.02 10.69 -3.94
CA GLU A 54 -2.05 10.31 -4.92
C GLU A 54 -2.04 8.80 -5.19
N ALA A 55 -0.84 8.23 -5.35
CA ALA A 55 -0.67 6.79 -5.55
C ALA A 55 -1.11 6.02 -4.30
N LEU A 56 -0.70 6.47 -3.11
CA LEU A 56 -1.11 5.87 -1.83
C LEU A 56 -2.64 5.88 -1.67
N ARG A 57 -3.29 7.02 -1.95
CA ARG A 57 -4.74 7.13 -1.88
C ARG A 57 -5.42 6.15 -2.82
N ALA A 58 -4.97 6.06 -4.07
CA ALA A 58 -5.53 5.14 -5.05
C ALA A 58 -5.41 3.67 -4.60
N VAL A 59 -4.19 3.21 -4.27
CA VAL A 59 -3.97 1.79 -3.93
C VAL A 59 -4.63 1.39 -2.61
N TYR A 60 -4.66 2.27 -1.60
CA TYR A 60 -5.35 1.96 -0.35
C TYR A 60 -6.87 1.94 -0.51
N THR A 61 -7.43 2.84 -1.32
CA THR A 61 -8.88 2.85 -1.59
C THR A 61 -9.30 1.52 -2.21
N VAL A 62 -8.66 1.11 -3.30
CA VAL A 62 -9.02 -0.14 -3.99
C VAL A 62 -8.70 -1.39 -3.16
N ALA A 63 -7.66 -1.35 -2.31
CA ALA A 63 -7.38 -2.45 -1.37
C ALA A 63 -8.51 -2.61 -0.35
N ILE A 64 -8.99 -1.50 0.22
CA ILE A 64 -10.09 -1.49 1.21
C ILE A 64 -11.38 -1.97 0.54
N GLU A 65 -11.70 -1.45 -0.65
CA GLU A 65 -12.87 -1.87 -1.44
C GLU A 65 -12.83 -3.36 -1.82
N ALA A 66 -11.64 -3.89 -2.13
CA ALA A 66 -11.44 -5.32 -2.41
C ALA A 66 -11.51 -6.21 -1.15
N GLY A 67 -11.56 -5.62 0.05
CA GLY A 67 -11.77 -6.34 1.31
C GLY A 67 -10.57 -6.41 2.25
N ALA A 68 -9.55 -5.56 2.07
CA ALA A 68 -8.49 -5.42 3.06
C ALA A 68 -9.07 -4.88 4.39
N ARG A 69 -8.76 -5.58 5.49
CA ARG A 69 -9.29 -5.22 6.83
C ARG A 69 -8.38 -4.24 7.57
N ARG A 70 -7.10 -4.20 7.19
CA ARG A 70 -6.08 -3.33 7.76
C ARG A 70 -5.19 -2.79 6.66
N ILE A 71 -4.66 -1.58 6.90
CA ILE A 71 -3.55 -1.02 6.13
C ILE A 71 -2.32 -0.93 7.02
N CYS A 72 -1.14 -1.07 6.41
CA CYS A 72 0.15 -0.88 7.05
C CYS A 72 0.96 0.16 6.29
N LEU A 73 1.41 1.18 7.04
CA LEU A 73 2.28 2.24 6.55
C LEU A 73 3.72 1.84 6.89
N ALA A 74 4.57 1.68 5.88
CA ALA A 74 5.95 1.24 6.04
C ALA A 74 6.94 2.40 5.87
N ASP A 75 7.72 2.68 6.91
CA ASP A 75 8.94 3.48 6.80
C ASP A 75 10.12 2.59 6.42
N THR A 76 10.13 2.12 5.16
CA THR A 76 11.06 1.08 4.70
C THR A 76 12.53 1.45 4.89
N VAL A 77 12.89 2.73 4.74
CA VAL A 77 14.28 3.20 4.92
C VAL A 77 14.60 3.55 6.39
N GLY A 78 13.59 3.76 7.23
CA GLY A 78 13.79 4.05 8.65
C GLY A 78 14.24 5.48 8.96
N HIS A 79 13.93 6.45 8.09
CA HIS A 79 14.35 7.85 8.25
C HIS A 79 13.18 8.79 8.59
N ALA A 80 11.97 8.28 8.80
CA ALA A 80 10.84 9.11 9.18
C ALA A 80 11.04 9.68 10.59
N THR A 81 10.85 10.99 10.72
CA THR A 81 10.85 11.64 12.03
C THR A 81 9.49 11.46 12.73
N PRO A 82 9.40 11.62 14.06
CA PRO A 82 8.12 11.56 14.76
C PRO A 82 7.04 12.49 14.18
N TRP A 83 7.43 13.66 13.66
CA TRP A 83 6.54 14.61 13.00
C TRP A 83 6.04 14.07 11.65
N GLY A 84 6.93 13.48 10.86
CA GLY A 84 6.61 12.83 9.59
C GLY A 84 5.65 11.65 9.77
N VAL A 85 5.91 10.80 10.76
CA VAL A 85 5.01 9.68 11.11
C VAL A 85 3.62 10.19 11.51
N ARG A 86 3.54 11.25 12.33
CA ARG A 86 2.25 11.85 12.71
C ARG A 86 1.48 12.39 11.50
N ALA A 87 2.16 13.06 10.57
CA ALA A 87 1.55 13.55 9.35
C ALA A 87 1.05 12.41 8.45
N LEU A 88 1.86 11.36 8.28
CA LEU A 88 1.52 10.19 7.47
C LEU A 88 0.32 9.42 8.05
N VAL A 89 0.30 9.18 9.36
CA VAL A 89 -0.84 8.53 10.03
C VAL A 89 -2.09 9.39 9.95
N LYS A 90 -1.98 10.72 10.02
CA LYS A 90 -3.11 11.62 9.83
C LYS A 90 -3.63 11.58 8.38
N PHE A 91 -2.74 11.46 7.39
CA PHE A 91 -3.12 11.31 5.98
C PHE A 91 -3.87 10.00 5.70
N ALA A 92 -3.48 8.91 6.36
CA ALA A 92 -4.03 7.57 6.14
C ALA A 92 -5.30 7.25 6.95
N ARG A 93 -5.73 8.16 7.83
CA ARG A 93 -7.00 8.08 8.57
C ARG A 93 -8.14 8.67 7.76
#